data_AF-A0A536KRX4-F1
#
_entry.id   AF-A0A536KRX4-F1
#
_cell.length_a   1.000
_cell.length_b   1.000
_cell.length_c   1.000
_cell.angle_alpha   90.00
_cell.angle_beta   90.00
_cell.angle_gamma   90.00
#
_symmetry.space_group_name_H-M   'P 1'
#
loop_
_entity.id
_entity.type
_entity.pdbx_description
1 polymer ?
#
loop_
_entity_poly.entity_id
_entity_poly.type
_entity_poly.pdbx_seq_one_letter_code
_entity_poly.pdbx_strand_id
1 'polypeptide(L)'
;MGLYDGERLAASWRLVTRAERTADEVGLELLQLLQVRDLEVSAVDAVVIASVVPALNPAFIEGCRSYLGRDPLMVGPGTKTGVRITYDNPKDVGADRIANALAVYRRHGGPAIVIDFGTAVTYDAIDAEGRYLGGAIAPGIQVSLDALVAHAARLPRVEPLALPNGQ
;
A
#
# COMPACT_ATOMS: atom_id res chain seq x y z
N MET A 1 -3.82 3.27 6.18
CA MET A 1 -3.90 2.33 7.33
C MET A 1 -5.27 1.69 7.35
N GLY A 2 -5.36 0.43 7.75
CA GLY A 2 -6.62 -0.29 7.89
C GLY A 2 -6.61 -1.11 9.17
N LEU A 3 -7.76 -1.18 9.83
CA LEU A 3 -8.02 -2.03 10.98
C LEU A 3 -8.90 -3.20 10.54
N TYR A 4 -8.46 -4.41 10.81
CA TYR A 4 -9.18 -5.63 10.48
C TYR A 4 -9.63 -6.36 11.76
N ASP A 5 -10.85 -6.86 11.71
CA ASP A 5 -11.42 -7.81 12.67
C ASP A 5 -11.62 -9.14 11.94
N GLY A 6 -10.66 -10.05 12.11
CA GLY A 6 -10.52 -11.23 11.26
C GLY A 6 -10.35 -10.85 9.79
N GLU A 7 -11.27 -11.30 8.93
CA GLU A 7 -11.27 -11.00 7.50
C GLU A 7 -11.99 -9.69 7.14
N ARG A 8 -12.65 -9.05 8.11
CA ARG A 8 -13.49 -7.87 7.88
C ARG A 8 -12.69 -6.58 8.09
N LEU A 9 -12.68 -5.70 7.09
CA LEU A 9 -12.15 -4.34 7.24
C LEU A 9 -13.09 -3.53 8.14
N ALA A 10 -12.71 -3.32 9.41
CA ALA A 10 -13.51 -2.61 10.39
C ALA A 10 -13.38 -1.09 10.29
N ALA A 11 -12.21 -0.59 9.88
CA ALA A 11 -11.97 0.81 9.60
C ALA A 11 -10.79 1.00 8.64
N SER A 12 -10.77 2.14 7.93
CA SER A 12 -9.64 2.53 7.10
C SER A 12 -9.40 4.03 7.17
N TRP A 13 -8.13 4.41 7.21
CA TRP A 13 -7.69 5.81 7.24
C TRP A 13 -6.65 6.05 6.17
N ARG A 14 -6.71 7.24 5.57
CA ARG A 14 -5.71 7.73 4.62
C ARG A 14 -5.06 8.97 5.21
N LEU A 15 -3.75 8.91 5.37
CA LEU A 15 -2.95 9.99 5.94
C LEU A 15 -1.85 10.37 4.96
N VAL A 16 -1.41 11.62 5.05
CA VAL A 16 -0.33 12.13 4.19
C VAL A 16 0.98 11.46 4.59
N THR A 17 1.72 10.99 3.60
CA THR A 17 3.06 10.44 3.81
C THR A 17 4.05 11.59 3.99
N ARG A 18 4.74 11.63 5.13
CA ARG A 18 5.78 12.62 5.46
C ARG A 18 7.03 11.87 5.88
N ALA A 19 8.13 12.03 5.14
CA ALA A 19 9.32 11.19 5.30
C ALA A 19 10.08 11.48 6.61
N GLU A 20 9.90 12.66 7.15
CA GLU A 20 10.59 13.20 8.33
C GLU A 20 9.93 12.86 9.67
N ARG A 21 8.98 11.91 9.68
CA ARG A 21 8.24 11.57 10.91
C ARG A 21 9.09 10.83 11.93
N THR A 22 8.90 11.18 13.20
CA THR A 22 9.51 10.47 14.33
C THR A 22 8.68 9.26 14.75
N ALA A 23 9.28 8.35 15.53
CA ALA A 23 8.57 7.22 16.10
C ALA A 23 7.43 7.65 17.04
N ASP A 24 7.62 8.76 17.79
CA ASP A 24 6.61 9.31 18.68
C ASP A 24 5.41 9.87 17.91
N GLU A 25 5.65 10.60 16.82
CA GLU A 25 4.59 11.08 15.94
C GLU A 25 3.80 9.94 15.31
N VAL A 26 4.46 8.84 14.96
CA VAL A 26 3.78 7.63 14.45
C VAL A 26 2.98 6.96 15.56
N GLY A 27 3.59 6.73 16.72
CA GLY A 27 2.94 6.08 17.86
C GLY A 27 1.70 6.83 18.35
N LEU A 28 1.81 8.15 18.56
CA LEU A 28 0.68 8.99 18.96
C LEU A 28 -0.45 8.98 17.93
N GLU A 29 -0.12 9.01 16.63
CA GLU A 29 -1.12 8.92 15.57
C GLU A 29 -1.83 7.56 15.61
N LEU A 30 -1.10 6.46 15.76
CA LEU A 30 -1.69 5.12 15.88
C LEU A 30 -2.64 5.02 17.09
N LEU A 31 -2.24 5.55 18.24
CA LEU A 31 -3.10 5.60 19.44
C LEU A 31 -4.37 6.41 19.21
N GLN A 32 -4.25 7.59 18.59
CA GLN A 32 -5.40 8.44 18.26
C GLN A 32 -6.38 7.75 17.31
N LEU A 33 -5.88 7.02 16.30
CA LEU A 33 -6.74 6.28 15.38
C LEU A 33 -7.53 5.16 16.08
N LEU A 34 -6.92 4.46 17.03
CA LEU A 34 -7.60 3.47 17.86
C LEU A 34 -8.63 4.13 18.77
N GLN A 35 -8.27 5.24 19.41
CA GLN A 35 -9.15 6.00 20.30
C GLN A 35 -10.40 6.51 19.58
N VAL A 36 -10.29 6.99 18.34
CA VAL A 36 -11.45 7.41 17.50
C VAL A 36 -12.42 6.25 17.22
N ARG A 37 -12.02 5.01 17.49
CA ARG A 37 -12.85 3.80 17.36
C ARG A 37 -13.24 3.20 18.71
N ASP A 38 -12.99 3.91 19.81
CA ASP A 38 -13.19 3.43 21.17
C ASP A 38 -12.45 2.10 21.43
N LEU A 39 -11.26 1.95 20.83
CA LEU A 39 -10.41 0.78 20.97
C LEU A 39 -9.19 1.07 21.84
N GLU A 40 -8.93 0.14 22.75
CA GLU A 40 -7.69 0.09 23.52
C GLU A 40 -6.57 -0.56 22.72
N VAL A 41 -5.31 -0.27 23.09
CA VAL A 41 -4.12 -0.88 22.46
C VAL A 41 -4.16 -2.41 22.54
N SER A 42 -4.72 -2.96 23.62
CA SER A 42 -4.88 -4.40 23.82
C SER A 42 -5.75 -5.08 22.77
N ALA A 43 -6.60 -4.33 22.06
CA ALA A 43 -7.42 -4.86 20.97
C ALA A 43 -6.64 -5.10 19.67
N VAL A 44 -5.39 -4.63 19.58
CA VAL A 44 -4.52 -4.86 18.42
C VAL A 44 -3.64 -6.06 18.69
N ASP A 45 -3.90 -7.18 18.01
CA ASP A 45 -3.11 -8.41 18.16
C ASP A 45 -1.80 -8.38 17.37
N ALA A 46 -1.84 -7.81 16.16
CA ALA A 46 -0.71 -7.80 15.23
C ALA A 46 -0.73 -6.55 14.35
N VAL A 47 0.45 -6.18 13.84
CA VAL A 47 0.63 -5.09 12.89
C VAL A 47 1.39 -5.61 11.67
N VAL A 48 0.92 -5.27 10.48
CA VAL A 48 1.54 -5.61 9.20
C VAL A 48 1.77 -4.33 8.40
N ILE A 49 2.96 -4.16 7.85
CA ILE A 49 3.37 -2.94 7.15
C ILE A 49 3.88 -3.29 5.75
N ALA A 50 3.22 -2.76 4.73
CA ALA A 50 3.74 -2.70 3.36
C ALA A 50 4.18 -1.26 3.08
N SER A 51 5.46 -1.08 2.69
CA SER A 51 6.04 0.25 2.47
C SER A 51 6.93 0.25 1.24
N VAL A 52 6.81 1.30 0.43
CA VAL A 52 7.70 1.65 -0.67
C VAL A 52 8.55 2.89 -0.37
N VAL A 53 8.54 3.36 0.89
CA VAL A 53 9.28 4.53 1.37
C VAL A 53 10.22 4.09 2.52
N PRO A 54 11.43 3.58 2.21
CA PRO A 54 12.30 2.97 3.22
C PRO A 54 12.67 3.88 4.39
N ALA A 55 12.79 5.19 4.15
CA ALA A 55 13.12 6.19 5.17
C ALA A 55 12.11 6.23 6.34
N LEU A 56 10.86 5.83 6.10
CA LEU A 56 9.80 5.81 7.12
C LEU A 56 9.76 4.53 7.96
N ASN A 57 10.36 3.45 7.48
CA ASN A 57 10.24 2.14 8.12
C ASN A 57 10.72 2.15 9.58
N PRO A 58 11.87 2.76 9.95
CA PRO A 58 12.32 2.79 11.34
C PRO A 58 11.33 3.49 12.27
N ALA A 59 10.74 4.61 11.85
CA ALA A 59 9.77 5.36 12.64
C ALA A 59 8.49 4.55 12.89
N PHE A 60 7.99 3.86 11.87
CA PHE A 60 6.82 3.00 12.02
C PHE A 60 7.09 1.76 12.88
N ILE A 61 8.23 1.11 12.69
CA ILE A 61 8.62 -0.06 13.49
C ILE A 61 8.71 0.33 14.96
N GLU A 62 9.43 1.40 15.26
CA GLU A 62 9.63 1.84 16.64
C GLU A 62 8.34 2.39 17.25
N GLY A 63 7.53 3.15 16.49
CA GLY A 63 6.23 3.61 16.94
C GLY A 63 5.30 2.45 17.34
N CYS A 64 5.26 1.37 16.56
CA CYS A 64 4.48 0.18 16.90
C CYS A 64 4.99 -0.52 18.17
N ARG A 65 6.32 -0.65 18.33
CA ARG A 65 6.91 -1.29 19.49
C ARG A 65 6.70 -0.48 20.77
N SER A 66 7.01 0.81 20.72
CA SER A 66 6.94 1.70 21.89
C SER A 66 5.52 2.01 22.33
N TYR A 67 4.57 2.18 21.39
CA TYR A 67 3.22 2.65 21.72
C TYR A 67 2.14 1.57 21.64
N LEU A 68 2.31 0.56 20.79
CA LEU A 68 1.37 -0.56 20.70
C LEU A 68 1.88 -1.83 21.41
N GLY A 69 3.17 -1.89 21.77
CA GLY A 69 3.78 -3.10 22.29
C GLY A 69 3.85 -4.24 21.27
N ARG A 70 3.78 -3.93 19.96
CA ARG A 70 3.75 -4.91 18.87
C ARG A 70 4.96 -4.78 17.96
N ASP A 71 5.56 -5.90 17.62
CA ASP A 71 6.60 -5.98 16.60
C ASP A 71 5.95 -6.18 15.22
N PRO A 72 6.00 -5.18 14.30
CA PRO A 72 5.27 -5.27 13.05
C PRO A 72 5.95 -6.20 12.05
N LEU A 73 5.15 -6.95 11.32
CA LEU A 73 5.61 -7.74 10.17
C LEU A 73 5.76 -6.83 8.94
N MET A 74 6.98 -6.70 8.44
CA MET A 74 7.25 -6.02 7.17
C MET A 74 6.94 -6.93 5.98
N VAL A 75 6.10 -6.46 5.07
CA VAL A 75 5.81 -7.12 3.79
C VAL A 75 6.95 -6.82 2.82
N GLY A 76 7.52 -7.88 2.24
CA GLY A 76 8.55 -7.76 1.23
C GLY A 76 9.05 -9.11 0.72
N PRO A 77 10.11 -9.10 -0.09
CA PRO A 77 10.75 -10.32 -0.60
C PRO A 77 11.25 -11.19 0.55
N GLY A 78 10.91 -12.48 0.52
CA GLY A 78 11.27 -13.43 1.58
C GLY A 78 10.27 -13.51 2.73
N THR A 79 9.31 -12.57 2.84
CA THR A 79 8.14 -12.76 3.70
C THR A 79 7.32 -13.94 3.16
N LYS A 80 6.90 -14.87 4.03
CA LYS A 80 6.08 -16.04 3.65
C LYS A 80 4.66 -15.61 3.30
N THR A 81 4.50 -14.87 2.21
CA THR A 81 3.22 -14.34 1.71
C THR A 81 2.38 -15.41 1.00
N GLY A 82 3.02 -16.51 0.58
CA GLY A 82 2.37 -17.56 -0.21
C GLY A 82 2.30 -17.26 -1.71
N VAL A 83 2.79 -16.10 -2.16
CA VAL A 83 3.02 -15.78 -3.58
C VAL A 83 4.48 -16.04 -3.90
N ARG A 84 4.75 -16.85 -4.91
CA ARG A 84 6.13 -17.08 -5.39
C ARG A 84 6.50 -15.96 -6.36
N ILE A 85 7.50 -15.16 -5.99
CA ILE A 85 8.03 -14.10 -6.84
C ILE A 85 9.05 -14.73 -7.80
N THR A 86 8.79 -14.68 -9.12
CA THR A 86 9.68 -15.24 -10.16
C THR A 86 10.43 -14.13 -10.92
N TYR A 87 10.84 -13.08 -10.21
CA TYR A 87 11.61 -11.97 -10.76
C TYR A 87 13.12 -12.23 -10.59
N ASP A 88 13.94 -11.74 -11.53
CA ASP A 88 15.40 -11.88 -11.47
C ASP A 88 15.99 -11.23 -10.20
N ASN A 89 15.44 -10.08 -9.81
CA ASN A 89 15.71 -9.46 -8.52
C ASN A 89 14.41 -9.20 -7.76
N PRO A 90 13.97 -10.14 -6.90
CA PRO A 90 12.73 -9.98 -6.12
C PRO A 90 12.70 -8.72 -5.26
N LYS A 91 13.86 -8.15 -4.90
CA LYS A 91 13.98 -6.94 -4.08
C LYS A 91 13.53 -5.65 -4.74
N ASP A 92 13.43 -5.64 -6.06
CA ASP A 92 13.03 -4.45 -6.82
C ASP A 92 11.51 -4.34 -6.93
N VAL A 93 10.76 -5.34 -6.45
CA VAL A 93 9.30 -5.33 -6.44
C VAL A 93 8.81 -4.62 -5.17
N GLY A 94 8.00 -3.58 -5.36
CA GLY A 94 7.35 -2.86 -4.26
C GLY A 94 6.48 -3.78 -3.40
N ALA A 95 6.48 -3.55 -2.09
CA ALA A 95 5.70 -4.33 -1.13
C ALA A 95 4.18 -4.24 -1.39
N ASP A 96 3.72 -3.10 -1.92
CA ASP A 96 2.36 -2.86 -2.37
C ASP A 96 1.96 -3.78 -3.54
N ARG A 97 2.81 -3.90 -4.56
CA ARG A 97 2.58 -4.78 -5.72
C ARG A 97 2.48 -6.25 -5.30
N ILE A 98 3.33 -6.68 -4.37
CA ILE A 98 3.27 -8.04 -3.78
C ILE A 98 1.95 -8.24 -3.02
N ALA A 99 1.55 -7.27 -2.20
CA ALA A 99 0.30 -7.33 -1.44
C ALA A 99 -0.94 -7.38 -2.35
N ASN A 100 -0.96 -6.54 -3.39
CA ASN A 100 -2.01 -6.50 -4.40
C ASN A 100 -2.13 -7.84 -5.13
N ALA A 101 -1.00 -8.39 -5.58
CA ALA A 101 -0.98 -9.67 -6.28
C ALA A 101 -1.48 -10.82 -5.40
N LEU A 102 -1.04 -10.88 -4.14
CA LEU A 102 -1.54 -11.85 -3.18
C LEU A 102 -3.05 -11.71 -2.96
N ALA A 103 -3.54 -10.49 -2.76
CA ALA A 103 -4.95 -10.23 -2.52
C ALA A 103 -5.82 -10.67 -3.70
N VAL A 104 -5.41 -10.33 -4.93
CA VAL A 104 -6.15 -10.73 -6.15
C VAL A 104 -6.14 -12.25 -6.32
N TYR A 105 -4.98 -12.90 -6.20
CA TYR A 105 -4.90 -14.35 -6.35
C TYR A 105 -5.74 -15.09 -5.30
N ARG A 106 -5.75 -14.62 -4.04
CA ARG A 106 -6.55 -15.23 -2.97
C ARG A 106 -8.05 -15.05 -3.16
N ARG A 107 -8.48 -13.94 -3.74
CA ARG A 107 -9.92 -13.61 -3.91
C ARG A 107 -10.49 -14.14 -5.23
N HIS A 108 -9.69 -14.18 -6.28
CA HIS A 108 -10.16 -14.41 -7.64
C HIS A 108 -9.42 -15.54 -8.37
N GLY A 109 -8.35 -16.09 -7.80
CA GLY A 109 -7.48 -17.05 -8.48
C GLY A 109 -6.60 -16.40 -9.55
N GLY A 110 -5.97 -17.24 -10.38
CA GLY A 110 -5.18 -16.82 -11.54
C GLY A 110 -5.61 -17.57 -12.82
N PRO A 111 -5.10 -17.17 -13.99
CA PRO A 111 -4.21 -16.04 -14.22
C PRO A 111 -4.92 -14.68 -14.10
N ALA A 112 -4.19 -13.64 -13.73
CA ALA A 112 -4.73 -12.29 -13.56
C ALA A 112 -3.72 -11.20 -13.92
N ILE A 113 -4.23 -10.04 -14.33
CA ILE A 113 -3.47 -8.78 -14.40
C ILE A 113 -4.07 -7.83 -13.38
N VAL A 114 -3.26 -7.34 -12.46
CA VAL A 114 -3.65 -6.36 -11.45
C VAL A 114 -3.21 -4.98 -11.94
N ILE A 115 -4.14 -4.03 -11.99
CA ILE A 115 -3.87 -2.65 -12.39
C ILE A 115 -4.13 -1.74 -11.19
N ASP A 116 -3.09 -1.10 -10.67
CA ASP A 116 -3.21 -0.14 -9.56
C ASP A 116 -2.98 1.28 -10.06
N PHE A 117 -3.94 2.17 -9.79
CA PHE A 117 -3.92 3.57 -10.18
C PHE A 117 -3.50 4.44 -8.99
N GLY A 118 -2.19 4.60 -8.81
CA GLY A 118 -1.60 5.47 -7.79
C GLY A 118 -0.82 6.64 -8.39
N THR A 119 0.24 7.06 -7.71
CA THR A 119 1.23 8.02 -8.23
C THR A 119 1.83 7.56 -9.56
N ALA A 120 2.00 6.25 -9.70
CA ALA A 120 2.24 5.56 -10.96
C ALA A 120 1.07 4.60 -11.22
N VAL A 121 0.86 4.22 -12.49
CA VAL A 121 0.00 3.08 -12.83
C VAL A 121 0.88 1.83 -12.90
N THR A 122 0.60 0.81 -12.09
CA THR A 122 1.28 -0.48 -12.17
C THR A 122 0.40 -1.52 -12.87
N TYR A 123 1.04 -2.42 -13.60
CA TYR A 123 0.40 -3.56 -14.26
C TYR A 123 1.14 -4.81 -13.83
N ASP A 124 0.53 -5.66 -13.01
CA ASP A 124 1.19 -6.80 -12.41
C ASP A 124 0.56 -8.11 -12.89
N ALA A 125 1.36 -8.97 -13.51
CA ALA A 125 0.90 -10.24 -14.07
C ALA A 125 1.14 -11.39 -13.09
N ILE A 126 0.11 -12.22 -12.94
CA ILE A 126 0.10 -13.43 -12.11
C ILE A 126 -0.38 -14.59 -12.98
N ASP A 127 0.33 -15.71 -12.95
CA ASP A 127 -0.11 -16.91 -13.67
C ASP A 127 -1.16 -17.74 -12.92
N ALA A 128 -1.56 -18.85 -13.53
CA ALA A 128 -2.56 -19.77 -12.98
C ALA A 128 -2.11 -20.43 -11.66
N GLU A 129 -0.80 -20.55 -11.43
CA GLU A 129 -0.23 -21.12 -10.20
C GLU A 129 -0.01 -20.07 -9.10
N GLY A 130 -0.35 -18.80 -9.35
CA GLY A 130 -0.16 -17.72 -8.40
C GLY A 130 1.28 -17.20 -8.33
N ARG A 131 2.09 -17.46 -9.37
CA ARG A 131 3.44 -16.89 -9.47
C ARG A 131 3.35 -15.47 -10.01
N TYR A 132 4.06 -14.56 -9.34
CA TYR A 132 4.20 -13.18 -9.77
C TYR A 132 5.22 -13.12 -10.92
N LEU A 133 4.72 -12.91 -12.14
CA LEU A 133 5.51 -12.94 -13.37
C LEU A 133 6.27 -11.64 -13.62
N GLY A 134 5.88 -10.55 -12.97
CA GLY A 134 6.39 -9.23 -13.27
C GLY A 134 5.32 -8.26 -13.69
N GLY A 135 5.74 -7.18 -14.33
CA GLY A 135 4.81 -6.14 -14.70
C GLY A 135 5.41 -4.95 -15.42
N ALA A 136 4.57 -3.95 -15.67
CA ALA A 136 4.96 -2.65 -16.22
C ALA A 136 4.58 -1.53 -15.25
N ILE A 137 5.30 -0.41 -15.34
CA ILE A 137 5.01 0.81 -14.59
C ILE A 137 4.88 1.95 -15.61
N ALA A 138 3.79 2.70 -15.54
CA ALA A 138 3.56 3.89 -16.35
C ALA A 138 3.34 5.11 -15.44
N PRO A 139 3.52 6.35 -15.94
CA PRO A 139 3.15 7.55 -15.19
C PRO A 139 1.68 7.51 -14.76
N GLY A 140 1.41 7.92 -13.52
CA GLY A 140 0.05 8.05 -13.00
C GLY A 140 -0.72 9.15 -13.70
N ILE A 141 -2.05 9.12 -13.61
CA ILE A 141 -2.94 10.09 -14.29
C ILE A 141 -2.54 11.54 -13.98
N GLN A 142 -2.31 11.86 -12.69
CA GLN A 142 -1.92 13.20 -12.28
C GLN A 142 -0.55 13.60 -12.85
N VAL A 143 0.43 12.70 -12.81
CA VAL A 143 1.78 12.94 -13.35
C VAL A 143 1.73 13.16 -14.86
N SER A 144 0.92 12.38 -15.58
CA SER A 144 0.71 12.56 -17.02
C SER A 144 0.08 13.91 -17.35
N LEU A 145 -0.92 14.35 -16.58
CA LEU A 145 -1.56 15.65 -16.77
C LEU A 145 -0.61 16.80 -16.47
N ASP A 146 0.14 16.73 -15.37
CA ASP A 146 1.10 17.75 -14.99
C ASP A 146 2.22 17.86 -16.05
N ALA A 147 2.68 16.73 -16.59
CA ALA A 147 3.63 16.71 -17.71
C ALA A 147 3.06 17.34 -18.99
N LEU A 148 1.79 17.05 -19.35
CA LEU A 148 1.15 17.66 -20.50
C LEU A 148 1.03 19.19 -20.36
N VAL A 149 0.61 19.67 -19.19
CA VAL A 149 0.50 21.12 -18.90
C VAL A 149 1.87 21.79 -18.93
N ALA A 150 2.90 21.16 -18.35
CA ALA A 150 4.25 21.72 -18.32
C ALA A 150 4.91 21.82 -19.71
N HIS A 151 4.57 20.93 -20.64
CA HIS A 151 5.24 20.83 -21.94
C HIS A 151 4.40 21.26 -23.15
N ALA A 152 3.14 21.64 -22.97
CA ALA A 152 2.29 22.11 -24.07
C ALA A 152 1.86 23.57 -23.87
N ALA A 153 2.20 24.42 -24.83
CA ALA A 153 2.06 25.88 -24.75
C ALA A 153 0.64 26.42 -24.52
N ARG A 154 -0.41 25.61 -24.73
CA ARG A 154 -1.82 26.04 -24.67
C ARG A 154 -2.78 25.01 -24.07
N LEU A 155 -2.28 23.93 -23.48
CA LEU A 155 -3.19 22.96 -22.85
C LEU A 155 -3.62 23.48 -21.48
N PRO A 156 -4.92 23.77 -21.26
CA PRO A 156 -5.41 24.13 -19.94
C PRO A 156 -5.29 22.92 -19.02
N ARG A 157 -5.09 23.18 -17.72
CA ARG A 157 -5.17 22.12 -16.71
C ARG A 157 -6.60 21.59 -16.69
N VAL A 158 -6.76 20.29 -16.95
CA VAL A 158 -8.05 19.62 -16.95
C VAL A 158 -8.13 18.77 -15.69
N GLU A 159 -9.24 18.87 -14.96
CA GLU A 159 -9.49 17.93 -13.87
C GLU A 159 -9.96 16.58 -14.45
N PRO A 160 -9.44 15.45 -13.95
CA PRO A 160 -9.97 14.14 -14.30
C PRO A 160 -11.48 14.08 -14.03
N LEU A 161 -12.26 13.51 -14.96
CA LEU A 161 -13.67 13.26 -14.69
C LEU A 161 -13.78 12.39 -13.43
N ALA A 162 -14.49 12.89 -12.42
CA ALA A 162 -14.94 12.04 -11.34
C ALA A 162 -15.80 10.92 -11.95
N LEU A 163 -15.48 9.67 -11.63
CA LEU A 163 -16.40 8.57 -11.94
C LEU A 163 -17.74 8.93 -11.27
N PRO A 164 -18.88 8.83 -11.97
CA PRO A 164 -20.17 9.01 -11.31
C PRO A 164 -20.21 8.05 -10.13
N ASN A 165 -20.46 8.59 -8.94
CA ASN A 165 -20.57 7.80 -7.72
C ASN A 165 -21.54 6.64 -8.02
N GLY A 166 -21.01 5.41 -8.01
CA GLY A 166 -21.79 4.22 -8.30
C GLY A 166 -23.01 4.18 -7.39
N GLN A 167 -24.20 4.13 -8.01
CA GLN A 167 -25.41 3.64 -7.37
C GLN A 167 -25.31 2.13 -7.15
#